data_AF-A0A973SQY2-F1
#
_entry.id   AF-A0A973SQY2-F1
#
_cell.length_a   1.000
_cell.length_b   1.000
_cell.length_c   1.000
_cell.angle_alpha   90.00
_cell.angle_beta   90.00
_cell.angle_gamma   90.00
#
_symmetry.space_group_name_H-M   'P 1'
#
loop_
_entity.id
_entity.type
_entity.pdbx_description
1 polymer ?
#
loop_
_entity_poly.entity_id
_entity_poly.type
_entity_poly.pdbx_seq_one_letter_code
_entity_poly.pdbx_strand_id
1 'polypeptide(L)'
;KGIYMHAGGVHLAPTLQVLKQKGLLVPPTDPKHVFVVSNDGIPQEFEAIRKGDIDATVSQPADLYAKYAMFYAKAAIDGKTFKPGPTDHDSTIIQLPNGLEDQLPAPLVTKDNVDDKALWGNQVK
;
A
#
# COMPACT_ATOMS: atom_id res chain seq x y z
N LYS A 1 20.14 -5.91 6.39
CA LYS A 1 20.19 -4.56 5.76
C LYS A 1 18.81 -4.31 5.15
N GLY A 2 18.31 -3.08 5.12
CA GLY A 2 16.96 -2.82 4.62
C GLY A 2 16.85 -1.51 3.85
N ILE A 3 15.94 -1.48 2.88
CA ILE A 3 15.50 -0.29 2.15
C ILE A 3 13.99 -0.18 2.34
N TYR A 4 13.53 1.00 2.77
CA TYR A 4 12.12 1.34 2.78
C TYR A 4 11.83 2.38 1.71
N MET A 5 10.89 2.07 0.82
CA MET A 5 10.45 2.94 -0.27
C MET A 5 9.10 3.54 0.08
N HIS A 6 9.05 4.86 0.28
CA HIS A 6 7.79 5.56 0.60
C HIS A 6 6.80 5.61 -0.58
N ALA A 7 7.24 5.31 -1.80
CA ALA A 7 6.39 5.24 -2.99
C ALA A 7 7.03 4.32 -4.03
N GLY A 8 6.47 3.13 -4.28
CA GLY A 8 7.03 2.22 -5.28
C GLY A 8 6.80 2.68 -6.72
N GLY A 9 5.75 3.47 -6.98
CA GLY A 9 5.52 4.05 -8.31
C GLY A 9 6.69 4.90 -8.82
N VAL A 10 7.50 5.44 -7.90
CA VAL A 10 8.71 6.23 -8.23
C VAL A 10 9.99 5.45 -7.94
N HIS A 11 10.06 4.70 -6.84
CA HIS A 11 11.32 4.17 -6.31
C HIS A 11 11.59 2.71 -6.63
N LEU A 12 10.59 1.91 -7.02
CA LEU A 12 10.76 0.46 -7.21
C LEU A 12 11.81 0.13 -8.28
N ALA A 13 11.59 0.61 -9.51
CA ALA A 13 12.47 0.33 -10.64
C ALA A 13 13.94 0.76 -10.40
N PRO A 14 14.24 2.01 -9.98
CA PRO A 14 15.63 2.42 -9.74
C PRO A 14 16.28 1.67 -8.58
N THR A 15 15.54 1.35 -7.52
CA THR A 15 16.06 0.57 -6.38
C THR A 15 16.48 -0.83 -6.83
N LEU A 16 15.61 -1.54 -7.53
CA LEU A 16 15.92 -2.88 -8.05
C LEU A 16 17.08 -2.86 -9.03
N GLN A 17 17.19 -1.82 -9.87
CA GLN A 17 18.31 -1.65 -10.80
C GLN A 17 19.65 -1.53 -10.05
N VAL A 18 19.72 -0.71 -9.00
CA VAL A 18 20.94 -0.53 -8.20
C VAL A 18 21.31 -1.82 -7.47
N LEU A 19 20.34 -2.49 -6.84
CA LEU A 19 20.59 -3.78 -6.17
C LEU A 19 21.11 -4.83 -7.15
N LYS A 20 20.53 -4.90 -8.35
CA LYS A 20 20.99 -5.79 -9.41
C LYS A 20 22.42 -5.48 -9.85
N GLN A 21 22.75 -4.21 -10.13
CA GLN A 21 24.10 -3.78 -10.51
C GLN A 21 25.15 -4.08 -9.44
N LYS A 22 24.76 -4.08 -8.17
CA LYS A 22 25.64 -4.39 -7.03
C LYS A 22 25.69 -5.88 -6.68
N GLY A 23 24.94 -6.74 -7.39
CA GLY A 23 24.84 -8.17 -7.06
C GLY A 23 24.17 -8.43 -5.70
N LEU A 24 23.27 -7.54 -5.28
CA LEU A 24 22.53 -7.59 -4.02
C LEU A 24 21.04 -7.92 -4.20
N LEU A 25 20.56 -7.99 -5.45
CA LEU A 25 19.24 -8.55 -5.77
C LEU A 25 19.35 -10.08 -5.78
N VAL A 26 19.27 -10.66 -4.58
CA VAL A 26 19.45 -12.09 -4.32
C VAL A 26 18.32 -12.60 -3.43
N PRO A 27 18.03 -13.92 -3.42
CA PRO A 27 16.93 -14.48 -2.63
C PRO A 27 17.06 -14.18 -1.12
N PRO A 28 15.94 -14.13 -0.36
CA PRO A 28 15.95 -13.86 1.09
C PRO A 28 16.81 -14.82 1.94
N THR A 29 17.13 -16.00 1.41
CA THR A 29 18.00 -16.99 2.07
C THR A 29 19.49 -16.69 1.93
N ASP A 30 19.88 -15.77 1.04
CA ASP A 30 21.28 -15.40 0.83
C ASP A 30 21.71 -14.35 1.89
N PRO A 31 22.84 -14.54 2.60
CA PRO A 31 23.34 -13.57 3.58
C PRO A 31 23.61 -12.16 3.03
N LYS A 32 23.76 -12.00 1.71
CA LYS A 32 23.92 -10.69 1.04
C LYS A 32 22.60 -9.94 0.87
N HIS A 33 21.47 -10.61 1.09
CA HIS A 33 20.15 -10.08 0.84
C HIS A 33 19.92 -8.74 1.57
N VAL A 34 19.31 -7.82 0.83
CA VAL A 34 18.85 -6.53 1.34
C VAL A 34 17.34 -6.58 1.32
N PHE A 35 16.72 -6.49 2.49
CA PHE A 35 15.28 -6.47 2.60
C PHE A 35 14.74 -5.19 1.95
N VAL A 36 13.72 -5.29 1.12
CA VAL A 36 13.07 -4.16 0.47
C VAL A 36 11.59 -4.15 0.82
N VAL A 37 11.14 -3.07 1.45
CA VAL A 37 9.74 -2.84 1.78
C VAL A 37 9.25 -1.58 1.07
N SER A 38 8.08 -1.64 0.45
CA SER A 38 7.43 -0.51 -0.20
C SER A 38 6.13 -0.09 0.52
N ASN A 39 5.36 0.82 -0.08
CA ASN A 39 4.20 1.45 0.57
C ASN A 39 2.96 1.67 -0.34
N ASP A 40 2.98 1.36 -1.63
CA ASP A 40 1.81 1.70 -2.47
C ASP A 40 0.83 0.52 -2.60
N GLY A 41 1.35 -0.68 -2.86
CA GLY A 41 0.56 -1.85 -3.26
C GLY A 41 0.19 -1.86 -4.74
N ILE A 42 0.98 -1.19 -5.59
CA ILE A 42 0.78 -1.21 -7.05
C ILE A 42 1.01 -2.62 -7.64
N PRO A 43 0.43 -2.95 -8.81
CA PRO A 43 0.61 -4.26 -9.45
C PRO A 43 2.09 -4.69 -9.61
N GLN A 44 2.98 -3.74 -9.87
CA GLN A 44 4.41 -3.99 -10.07
C GLN A 44 5.12 -4.38 -8.76
N GLU A 45 4.71 -3.82 -7.62
CA GLU A 45 5.23 -4.25 -6.32
C GLU A 45 4.78 -5.67 -6.00
N PHE A 46 3.52 -6.01 -6.29
CA PHE A 46 3.02 -7.36 -6.11
C PHE A 46 3.75 -8.36 -7.01
N GLU A 47 4.02 -8.01 -8.27
CA GLU A 47 4.86 -8.82 -9.15
C GLU A 47 6.28 -9.00 -8.59
N ALA A 48 6.89 -7.92 -8.07
CA ALA A 48 8.21 -7.96 -7.45
C ALA A 48 8.24 -8.86 -6.20
N ILE A 49 7.20 -8.81 -5.36
CA ILE A 49 7.04 -9.71 -4.21
C ILE A 49 6.94 -11.17 -4.66
N ARG A 50 6.13 -11.46 -5.69
CA ARG A 50 6.00 -12.83 -6.24
C ARG A 50 7.34 -13.37 -6.75
N LYS A 51 8.13 -12.52 -7.40
CA LYS A 51 9.49 -12.85 -7.88
C LYS A 51 10.53 -12.96 -6.75
N GLY A 52 10.24 -12.38 -5.58
CA GLY A 52 11.19 -12.27 -4.47
C GLY A 52 12.21 -11.15 -4.66
N ASP A 53 11.92 -10.16 -5.51
CA ASP A 53 12.75 -8.98 -5.74
C ASP A 53 12.60 -7.95 -4.61
N ILE A 54 11.43 -7.91 -3.96
CA ILE A 54 11.16 -7.18 -2.71
C ILE A 54 10.39 -8.08 -1.74
N ASP A 55 10.38 -7.75 -0.46
CA ASP A 55 9.85 -8.62 0.61
C ASP A 55 8.42 -8.30 0.99
N ALA A 56 8.08 -7.01 0.99
CA ALA A 56 6.76 -6.56 1.40
C ALA A 56 6.38 -5.20 0.80
N THR A 57 5.10 -4.89 0.87
CA THR A 57 4.59 -3.53 0.71
C THR A 57 3.44 -3.28 1.69
N VAL A 58 3.39 -2.10 2.29
CA VAL A 58 2.20 -1.66 3.04
C VAL A 58 1.20 -1.17 2.00
N SER A 59 0.25 -2.00 1.58
CA SER A 59 -0.63 -1.67 0.46
C SER A 59 -1.64 -0.58 0.86
N GLN A 60 -1.46 0.63 0.34
CA GLN A 60 -2.40 1.72 0.52
C GLN A 60 -3.63 1.51 -0.37
N PRO A 61 -4.86 1.45 0.17
CA PRO A 61 -6.05 1.09 -0.61
C PRO A 61 -6.54 2.26 -1.49
N ALA A 62 -5.85 2.47 -2.62
CA ALA A 62 -6.07 3.60 -3.51
C ALA A 62 -7.49 3.63 -4.11
N ASP A 63 -8.06 2.47 -4.39
CA ASP A 63 -9.44 2.31 -4.84
C ASP A 63 -10.45 2.75 -3.77
N LEU A 64 -10.22 2.39 -2.52
CA LEU A 64 -11.06 2.81 -1.40
C LEU A 64 -10.91 4.30 -1.13
N TYR A 65 -9.70 4.88 -1.22
CA TYR A 65 -9.54 6.33 -1.11
C TYR A 65 -10.40 7.07 -2.14
N ALA A 66 -10.39 6.63 -3.41
CA ALA A 66 -11.24 7.21 -4.44
C ALA A 66 -12.74 7.03 -4.15
N LYS A 67 -13.15 5.82 -3.76
CA LYS A 67 -14.54 5.50 -3.41
C LYS A 67 -15.07 6.36 -2.28
N TYR A 68 -14.33 6.45 -1.17
CA TYR A 68 -14.79 7.16 0.02
C TYR A 68 -14.64 8.68 -0.10
N ALA A 69 -13.67 9.19 -0.87
CA ALA A 69 -13.64 10.59 -1.25
C ALA A 69 -14.94 11.02 -1.97
N MET A 70 -15.40 10.21 -2.94
CA MET A 70 -16.66 10.48 -3.65
C MET A 70 -17.89 10.33 -2.74
N PHE A 71 -17.88 9.34 -1.85
CA PHE A 71 -18.95 9.16 -0.85
C PHE A 71 -19.08 10.39 0.06
N TYR A 72 -17.99 10.84 0.67
CA TYR A 72 -18.01 11.98 1.58
C TYR A 72 -18.32 13.30 0.86
N ALA A 73 -17.83 13.48 -0.37
CA ALA A 73 -18.19 14.64 -1.19
C ALA A 73 -19.70 14.72 -1.46
N LYS A 74 -20.32 13.59 -1.82
CA LYS A 74 -21.78 13.53 -2.00
C LYS A 74 -22.53 13.76 -0.69
N ALA A 75 -22.07 13.16 0.40
CA ALA A 75 -22.67 13.34 1.73
C ALA A 75 -22.64 14.81 2.18
N ALA A 76 -21.56 15.53 1.88
CA ALA A 76 -21.45 16.95 2.15
C ALA A 76 -22.45 17.80 1.34
N ILE A 77 -22.65 17.48 0.05
CA ILE A 77 -23.67 18.13 -0.79
C ILE A 77 -25.07 17.91 -0.21
N ASP A 78 -25.35 16.72 0.32
CA ASP A 78 -26.61 16.37 0.97
C ASP A 78 -26.75 16.94 2.40
N GLY A 79 -25.76 17.69 2.90
CA GLY A 79 -25.77 18.28 4.25
C GLY A 79 -25.59 17.27 5.39
N LYS A 80 -25.09 16.06 5.11
CA LYS A 80 -24.85 15.04 6.14
C LYS A 80 -23.62 15.39 6.97
N THR A 81 -23.66 14.99 8.24
CA THR A 81 -22.55 15.15 9.19
C THR A 81 -22.15 13.81 9.77
N PHE A 82 -20.90 13.73 10.24
CA PHE A 82 -20.31 12.52 10.81
C PHE A 82 -19.74 12.83 12.20
N LYS A 83 -19.44 11.77 12.96
CA LYS A 83 -18.79 11.87 14.27
C LYS A 83 -17.62 10.89 14.32
N PRO A 84 -16.60 11.15 15.16
CA PRO A 84 -15.53 10.19 15.37
C PRO A 84 -16.07 8.83 15.84
N GLY A 85 -15.47 7.75 15.35
CA GLY A 85 -15.88 6.38 15.65
C GLY A 85 -15.65 5.41 14.49
N PRO A 86 -15.91 4.12 14.71
CA PRO A 86 -15.80 3.09 13.68
C PRO A 86 -16.84 3.31 12.57
N THR A 87 -16.47 2.96 11.34
CA THR A 87 -17.37 3.01 10.18
C THR A 87 -17.97 1.63 9.88
N ASP A 88 -18.92 1.57 8.94
CA ASP A 88 -19.48 0.33 8.41
C ASP A 88 -18.59 -0.35 7.35
N HIS A 89 -17.39 0.18 7.13
CA HIS A 89 -16.43 -0.26 6.11
C HIS A 89 -15.02 -0.42 6.67
N ASP A 90 -14.93 -0.83 7.94
CA ASP A 90 -13.69 -1.25 8.59
C ASP A 90 -12.61 -0.16 8.67
N SER A 91 -13.03 1.10 8.78
CA SER A 91 -12.18 2.24 9.04
C SER A 91 -12.61 2.97 10.32
N THR A 92 -11.86 3.99 10.72
CA THR A 92 -12.19 4.83 11.88
C THR A 92 -12.13 6.29 11.51
N ILE A 93 -13.23 7.01 11.75
CA ILE A 93 -13.24 8.47 11.66
C ILE A 93 -12.62 9.04 12.94
N ILE A 94 -11.62 9.90 12.79
CA ILE A 94 -10.98 10.63 13.89
C ILE A 94 -11.20 12.14 13.75
N GLN A 95 -11.10 12.85 14.87
CA GLN A 95 -11.08 14.31 14.88
C GLN A 95 -9.65 14.82 14.79
N LEU A 96 -9.37 15.63 13.78
CA LEU A 96 -8.15 16.42 13.64
C LEU A 96 -8.43 17.92 13.88
N PRO A 97 -7.40 18.75 14.10
CA PRO A 97 -7.57 20.20 14.25
C PRO A 97 -8.27 20.88 13.05
N ASN A 98 -8.16 20.30 11.85
CA ASN A 98 -8.69 20.83 10.60
C ASN A 98 -9.95 20.11 10.07
N GLY A 99 -10.50 19.16 10.81
CA GLY A 99 -11.71 18.43 10.38
C GLY A 99 -11.73 16.97 10.81
N LEU A 100 -12.60 16.19 10.19
CA LEU A 100 -12.66 14.75 10.36
C LEU A 100 -11.78 14.06 9.31
N GLU A 101 -11.06 13.02 9.71
CA GLU A 101 -10.29 12.13 8.81
C GLU A 101 -10.80 10.71 8.97
N ASP A 102 -11.08 10.04 7.85
CA ASP A 102 -11.41 8.62 7.84
C ASP A 102 -10.16 7.79 7.56
N GLN A 103 -9.72 7.01 8.54
CA GLN A 103 -8.48 6.23 8.47
C GLN A 103 -8.76 4.81 7.99
N LEU A 104 -8.58 4.60 6.70
CA LEU A 104 -8.69 3.28 6.08
C LEU A 104 -7.45 2.43 6.39
N PRO A 105 -7.62 1.12 6.67
CA PRO A 105 -6.51 0.22 6.94
C PRO A 105 -5.66 -0.03 5.68
N ALA A 106 -4.34 0.03 5.85
CA ALA A 106 -3.38 -0.35 4.82
C ALA A 106 -2.72 -1.70 5.21
N PRO A 107 -3.09 -2.83 4.57
CA PRO A 107 -2.55 -4.13 4.95
C PRO A 107 -1.08 -4.28 4.58
N LEU A 108 -0.32 -4.98 5.42
CA LEU A 108 0.99 -5.49 5.04
C LEU A 108 0.80 -6.63 4.04
N VAL A 109 1.38 -6.49 2.86
CA VAL A 109 1.39 -7.50 1.80
C VAL A 109 2.78 -8.11 1.71
N THR A 110 2.86 -9.42 1.82
CA THR A 110 4.07 -10.22 1.69
C THR A 110 3.80 -11.37 0.70
N LYS A 111 4.78 -12.25 0.52
CA LYS A 111 4.59 -13.48 -0.26
C LYS A 111 3.43 -14.36 0.23
N ASP A 112 3.04 -14.24 1.49
CA ASP A 112 2.00 -15.07 2.09
C ASP A 112 0.59 -14.69 1.63
N ASN A 113 0.37 -13.43 1.24
CA ASN A 113 -0.95 -12.89 0.88
C ASN A 113 -0.99 -12.06 -0.41
N VAL A 114 0.12 -11.93 -1.15
CA VAL A 114 0.20 -11.13 -2.39
C VAL A 114 -0.80 -11.55 -3.47
N ASP A 115 -1.33 -12.76 -3.42
CA ASP A 115 -2.32 -13.29 -4.35
C ASP A 115 -3.78 -13.08 -3.92
N ASP A 116 -4.02 -12.41 -2.78
CA ASP A 116 -5.37 -12.05 -2.37
C ASP A 116 -6.02 -11.10 -3.40
N LYS A 117 -7.12 -11.57 -3.98
CA LYS A 117 -7.89 -10.85 -5.00
C LYS A 117 -8.58 -9.60 -4.46
N ALA A 118 -8.73 -9.49 -3.15
CA ALA A 118 -9.27 -8.29 -2.50
C ALA A 118 -8.27 -7.12 -2.51
N LEU A 119 -6.97 -7.38 -2.67
CA LEU A 119 -5.96 -6.32 -2.75
C LEU A 119 -6.14 -5.51 -4.04
N TRP A 120 -6.18 -4.19 -3.93
CA TRP A 120 -6.48 -3.28 -5.05
C TRP A 120 -5.51 -3.47 -6.24
N GLY A 121 -4.22 -3.72 -5.98
CA GLY A 121 -3.21 -3.97 -7.01
C GLY A 121 -3.44 -5.26 -7.82
N ASN A 122 -4.32 -6.16 -7.36
CA ASN A 122 -4.75 -7.36 -8.10
C ASN A 122 -6.08 -7.15 -8.86
N GLN A 123 -6.73 -6.00 -8.72
CA GLN A 123 -8.03 -5.69 -9.35
C GLN A 123 -7.91 -4.82 -10.61
N VAL A 124 -6.73 -4.24 -10.85
CA VAL A 124 -6.44 -3.43 -12.04
C VAL A 124 -6.36 -4.34 -13.28
N LYS A 125 -7.08 -3.98 -14.34
CA LYS A 125 -7.07 -4.68 -15.63
C LYS A 125 -6.23 -3.96 -16.67
#